data_AF-A0A381Y241-F1
#
_entry.id   AF-A0A381Y241-F1
#
_cell.length_a   1.000
_cell.length_b   1.000
_cell.length_c   1.000
_cell.angle_alpha   90.00
_cell.angle_beta   90.00
_cell.angle_gamma   90.00
#
_symmetry.space_group_name_H-M   'P 1'
#
loop_
_entity.id
_entity.type
_entity.pdbx_description
1 polymer ?
#
loop_
_entity_poly.entity_id
_entity_poly.type
_entity_poly.pdbx_seq_one_letter_code
_entity_poly.pdbx_strand_id
1 'polypeptide(L)' 'MLIDGEIELEMDGNILHPKIGDEVLIPAGISHTVRNIGSVTNHWFYGYKYN' A
#
# COMPACT_ATOMS: atom_id res chain seq x y z
N MET A 1 -1.14 1.19 6.72
CA MET A 1 -0.86 -0.18 7.21
C MET A 1 -1.93 -1.13 6.71
N LEU A 2 -1.53 -2.27 6.15
CA LEU A 2 -2.45 -3.32 5.70
C LEU A 2 -2.98 -4.13 6.89
N ILE A 3 -4.29 -4.39 6.94
CA ILE A 3 -4.94 -5.11 8.06
C ILE A 3 -5.46 -6.47 7.62
N ASP A 4 -5.96 -6.59 6.40
CA ASP A 4 -6.28 -7.88 5.78
C ASP A 4 -6.21 -7.80 4.24
N GLY A 5 -6.21 -8.97 3.61
CA GLY A 5 -6.14 -9.10 2.15
C GLY A 5 -4.72 -9.00 1.59
N GLU A 6 -4.65 -8.83 0.27
CA GLU A 6 -3.40 -8.77 -0.49
C GLU A 6 -3.46 -7.57 -1.44
N ILE A 7 -2.41 -6.75 -1.40
CA ILE A 7 -2.31 -5.57 -2.25
C ILE A 7 -0.97 -5.53 -2.97
N GLU A 8 -1.00 -4.90 -4.14
CA GLU A 8 0.16 -4.43 -4.86
C GLU A 8 0.21 -2.91 -4.76
N LEU A 9 1.36 -2.37 -4.37
CA LEU A 9 1.65 -0.95 -4.38
C LEU A 9 2.76 -0.69 -5.40
N GLU A 10 2.45 0.10 -6.41
CA GLU A 10 3.44 0.59 -7.35
C GLU A 10 3.85 2.02 -6.95
N MET A 11 5.16 2.29 -6.90
CA MET A 11 5.74 3.61 -6.67
C MET A 11 6.88 3.87 -7.65
N ASP A 12 6.70 4.85 -8.55
CA ASP A 12 7.68 5.20 -9.59
C ASP A 12 8.17 3.96 -10.39
N GLY A 13 7.23 3.09 -10.78
CA GLY A 13 7.51 1.83 -11.49
C GLY A 13 8.05 0.68 -10.62
N ASN A 14 8.32 0.91 -9.32
CA ASN A 14 8.73 -0.15 -8.40
C ASN A 14 7.51 -0.79 -7.75
N ILE A 15 7.45 -2.12 -7.79
CA ILE A 15 6.35 -2.89 -7.22
C ILE A 15 6.72 -3.40 -5.83
N LEU A 16 5.79 -3.22 -4.89
CA LEU A 16 5.84 -3.74 -3.53
C LEU A 16 4.59 -4.56 -3.24
N HIS A 17 4.78 -5.65 -2.49
CA HIS A 17 3.69 -6.45 -1.93
C HIS A 17 3.78 -6.42 -0.39
N PRO A 18 3.20 -5.39 0.26
CA PRO A 18 3.21 -5.27 1.72
C PRO A 18 2.50 -6.45 2.39
N LYS A 19 3.03 -6.90 3.52
CA LYS A 19 2.37 -7.91 4.35
C LYS A 19 1.38 -7.25 5.30
N ILE A 20 0.47 -8.05 5.84
CA ILE A 20 -0.42 -7.61 6.92
C ILE A 20 0.44 -7.11 8.09
N GLY A 21 0.15 -5.91 8.57
CA GLY A 21 0.90 -5.20 9.60
C GLY A 21 1.97 -4.25 9.07
N ASP A 22 2.33 -4.31 7.77
CA ASP A 22 3.34 -3.41 7.23
C ASP A 22 2.79 -2.00 7.04
N GLU A 23 3.56 -1.01 7.51
CA GLU A 23 3.43 0.38 7.10
C GLU A 23 4.34 0.66 5.91
N VAL A 24 3.82 1.40 4.93
CA VAL A 24 4.59 1.81 3.76
C VAL A 24 4.72 3.32 3.74
N LEU A 25 5.95 3.80 3.67
CA LEU A 25 6.24 5.20 3.42
C LEU A 25 6.12 5.47 1.93
N ILE A 26 5.21 6.37 1.55
CA ILE A 26 5.11 6.91 0.19
C ILE A 26 5.77 8.29 0.20
N PRO A 27 6.93 8.47 -0.45
CA PRO A 27 7.61 9.77 -0.49
C PRO A 27 6.74 10.84 -1.18
N ALA A 28 6.86 12.09 -0.72
CA ALA A 28 6.12 13.20 -1.30
C ALA A 28 6.46 13.39 -2.79
N GLY A 29 5.43 13.61 -3.60
CA GLY A 29 5.58 13.86 -5.05
C GLY A 29 5.77 12.61 -5.91
N ILE A 30 5.83 11.41 -5.32
CA ILE A 30 5.94 10.16 -6.07
C ILE A 30 4.56 9.70 -6.54
N SER A 31 4.45 9.42 -7.85
CA SER A 31 3.28 8.76 -8.42
C SER A 31 3.16 7.35 -7.86
N HIS A 32 1.98 7.02 -7.36
CA HIS A 32 1.71 5.72 -6.76
C HIS A 32 0.31 5.22 -7.09
N THR A 33 0.18 3.91 -7.21
CA THR A 33 -1.12 3.25 -7.37
C THR A 33 -1.21 2.05 -6.45
N VAL A 34 -2.42 1.77 -5.97
CA VAL A 34 -2.71 0.59 -5.16
C VAL A 34 -3.71 -0.28 -5.89
N ARG A 35 -3.42 -1.57 -5.98
CA ARG A 35 -4.29 -2.56 -6.58
C ARG A 35 -4.61 -3.66 -5.58
N ASN A 36 -5.87 -4.02 -5.47
CA ASN A 36 -6.26 -5.27 -4.83
C ASN A 36 -5.91 -6.43 -5.76
N ILE A 37 -5.03 -7.32 -5.31
CA ILE A 37 -4.62 -8.52 -6.05
C ILE A 37 -5.14 -9.81 -5.42
N GLY A 38 -5.79 -9.71 -4.24
CA GLY A 38 -6.41 -10.82 -3.55
C GLY A 38 -7.81 -11.16 -4.05
N SER A 39 -8.37 -12.24 -3.51
CA SER A 39 -9.72 -12.72 -3.83
C SER A 39 -10.84 -12.11 -2.97
N VAL A 40 -10.47 -11.26 -2.01
CA VAL A 40 -11.38 -10.62 -1.05
C VAL A 40 -11.18 -9.10 -1.05
N THR A 41 -12.17 -8.36 -0.55
CA THR A 41 -11.99 -6.95 -0.22
C THR A 41 -10.92 -6.80 0.85
N ASN A 42 -9.95 -5.90 0.64
CA ASN A 42 -8.92 -5.58 1.62
C ASN A 42 -9.33 -4.41 2.52
N HIS A 43 -8.76 -4.36 3.72
CA HIS A 43 -8.85 -3.27 4.67
C HIS A 43 -7.47 -2.80 5.10
N TRP A 44 -7.33 -1.49 5.23
CA TRP A 44 -6.07 -0.82 5.53
C TRP A 44 -6.36 0.53 6.17
N PHE A 45 -5.42 1.00 6.98
CA PHE A 45 -5.48 2.35 7.54
C PHE A 45 -5.16 3.40 6.49
N TYR A 46 -5.78 4.57 6.64
CA TYR A 46 -5.57 5.72 5.76
C TYR A 46 -4.13 6.25 5.84
N GLY A 47 -3.68 6.88 4.76
CA GLY A 47 -2.39 7.55 4.71
C GLY A 47 -2.41 8.85 5.53
N TYR A 48 -1.37 9.06 6.33
CA TYR A 48 -1.16 10.29 7.10
C TYR A 48 0.19 10.89 6.74
N LYS A 49 0.36 12.19 7.00
CA LYS A 49 1.63 12.85 6.77
C LYS A 49 2.67 12.33 7.78
N TYR A 50 3.75 11.75 7.26
CA TYR A 50 4.93 11.40 8.05
C TYR A 50 5.78 12.67 8.30
N ASN A 51 6.27 12.85 9.53
CA ASN A 51 6.99 14.05 9.97
C ASN A 51 8.40 14.14 9.37
#